data_AF-A0A947Y928-F1
#
_entry.id   AF-A0A947Y928-F1
#
_cell.length_a   1.000
_cell.length_b   1.000
_cell.length_c   1.000
_cell.angle_alpha   90.00
_cell.angle_beta   90.00
_cell.angle_gamma   90.00
#
_symmetry.space_group_name_H-M   'P 1'
#
loop_
_entity.id
_entity.type
_entity.pdbx_description
1 polymer ?
#
loop_
_entity_poly.entity_id
_entity_poly.type
_entity_poly.pdbx_seq_one_letter_code
_entity_poly.pdbx_strand_id
1 'polypeptide(L)'
;TSIILDPKIVSKKHYETARGVQKVLQRYKDLQDIIAILGMEELSDEDKLTVSRARKIQKFLSQPFHVAETFTGQKGEYVKLDDTIRGFSEILEGKHDDKNEGEFYMKGNLV
;
A
#
# COMPACT_ATOMS: atom_id res chain seq x y z
N THR A 1 12.42 -8.42 6.39
CA THR A 1 12.84 -8.75 5.02
C THR A 1 12.78 -10.25 4.81
N SER A 2 12.62 -10.74 3.58
CA SER A 2 12.62 -12.17 3.24
C SER A 2 13.65 -12.44 2.15
N ILE A 3 14.43 -13.52 2.29
CA ILE A 3 15.40 -13.97 1.28
C ILE A 3 14.72 -14.48 0.00
N ILE A 4 13.43 -14.83 0.08
CA ILE A 4 12.62 -15.38 -1.01
C ILE A 4 12.18 -14.28 -1.97
N LEU A 5 12.27 -13.00 -1.57
CA LEU A 5 12.00 -11.87 -2.46
C LEU A 5 13.17 -11.65 -3.43
N ASP A 6 13.32 -12.59 -4.35
CA ASP A 6 14.31 -12.66 -5.42
C ASP A 6 13.57 -12.94 -6.74
N PRO A 7 13.85 -12.22 -7.84
CA PRO A 7 13.17 -12.42 -9.13
C PRO A 7 13.43 -13.80 -9.75
N LYS A 8 14.39 -14.59 -9.23
CA LYS A 8 14.61 -15.99 -9.61
C LYS A 8 13.67 -16.95 -8.88
N ILE A 9 13.05 -16.53 -7.78
CA ILE A 9 12.19 -17.36 -6.92
C ILE A 9 10.72 -16.96 -7.08
N VAL A 10 10.42 -15.67 -7.08
CA VAL A 10 9.06 -15.14 -7.31
C VAL A 10 8.91 -14.62 -8.72
N SER A 11 7.66 -14.45 -9.18
CA SER A 11 7.41 -13.83 -10.48
C SER A 11 7.99 -12.41 -10.54
N LYS A 12 8.44 -12.00 -11.73
CA LYS A 12 8.97 -10.65 -11.96
C LYS A 12 7.99 -9.57 -11.48
N LYS A 13 6.70 -9.73 -11.79
CA LYS A 13 5.64 -8.81 -11.36
C LYS A 13 5.54 -8.72 -9.83
N HIS A 14 5.62 -9.85 -9.13
CA HIS A 14 5.64 -9.87 -7.66
C HIS A 14 6.84 -9.08 -7.13
N TYR A 15 8.04 -9.39 -7.62
CA TYR A 15 9.27 -8.74 -7.18
C TYR A 15 9.22 -7.21 -7.40
N GLU A 16 8.86 -6.78 -8.61
CA GLU A 16 8.79 -5.37 -8.98
C GLU A 16 7.73 -4.62 -8.16
N THR A 17 6.56 -5.22 -7.96
CA THR A 17 5.49 -4.64 -7.14
C THR A 17 5.94 -4.46 -5.69
N ALA A 18 6.52 -5.51 -5.08
CA ALA A 18 7.00 -5.44 -3.71
C ALA A 18 8.13 -4.41 -3.53
N ARG A 19 9.07 -4.33 -4.48
CA ARG A 19 10.13 -3.30 -4.48
C ARG A 19 9.58 -1.90 -4.69
N GLY A 20 8.58 -1.73 -5.56
CA GLY A 20 7.88 -0.47 -5.77
C GLY A 20 7.20 0.03 -4.50
N VAL A 21 6.44 -0.85 -3.83
CA VAL A 21 5.80 -0.56 -2.53
C VAL A 21 6.85 -0.13 -1.50
N GLN A 22 7.95 -0.86 -1.37
CA GLN A 22 9.03 -0.49 -0.45
C GLN A 22 9.62 0.89 -0.74
N LYS A 23 9.86 1.22 -2.02
CA LYS A 23 10.39 2.53 -2.43
C LYS A 23 9.42 3.67 -2.08
N VAL A 24 8.13 3.51 -2.36
CA VAL A 24 7.11 4.52 -2.05
C VAL A 24 7.00 4.75 -0.54
N LEU A 25 6.98 3.67 0.26
CA LEU A 25 6.93 3.77 1.72
C LEU A 25 8.20 4.38 2.31
N GLN A 26 9.37 4.09 1.74
CA GLN A 26 10.62 4.72 2.16
C GLN A 26 10.61 6.23 1.85
N ARG A 27 10.24 6.61 0.62
CA ARG A 27 10.11 8.03 0.25
C ARG A 27 9.11 8.75 1.14
N TYR A 28 7.99 8.12 1.46
CA TYR A 28 7.01 8.68 2.39
C TYR A 28 7.61 8.93 3.78
N LYS A 29 8.37 7.97 4.32
CA LYS A 29 9.07 8.13 5.59
C LYS A 29 10.04 9.31 5.58
N ASP A 30 10.80 9.47 4.50
CA ASP A 30 11.74 10.60 4.36
C ASP A 30 10.99 11.96 4.31
N LEU A 31 9.77 11.97 3.79
CA LEU A 31 8.92 13.17 3.73
C LEU A 31 8.17 13.46 5.05
N GLN A 32 8.05 12.50 5.97
CA GLN A 32 7.28 12.68 7.21
C GLN A 32 7.83 13.79 8.11
N ASP A 33 9.16 13.89 8.24
CA ASP A 33 9.79 14.94 9.05
C ASP A 33 9.57 16.33 8.44
N ILE A 34 9.65 16.42 7.11
CA ILE A 34 9.35 17.65 6.37
C ILE A 34 7.90 18.06 6.59
N ILE A 35 6.96 17.12 6.45
CA ILE A 35 5.52 17.37 6.67
C ILE A 35 5.26 17.80 8.12
N ALA A 36 5.93 17.21 9.09
CA ALA A 36 5.74 17.53 10.51
C ALA A 36 6.24 18.93 10.88
N ILE A 37 7.27 19.43 10.21
CA ILE A 37 7.88 20.74 10.49
C ILE A 37 7.25 21.86 9.64
N LEU A 38 7.09 21.61 8.34
CA LEU A 38 6.72 22.64 7.36
C LEU A 38 5.26 22.53 6.89
N GLY A 39 4.63 21.37 7.04
CA GLY A 39 3.29 21.10 6.52
C GLY A 39 3.29 20.48 5.13
N MET A 40 2.13 19.96 4.71
CA MET A 40 1.98 19.24 3.44
C MET A 40 1.97 20.17 2.21
N GLU A 41 1.65 21.45 2.41
CA GLU A 41 1.53 22.42 1.31
C GLU A 41 2.88 22.75 0.66
N GLU A 42 3.96 22.65 1.43
CA GLU A 42 5.35 22.92 1.04
C GLU A 42 5.98 21.80 0.19
N LEU A 43 5.28 20.68 0.02
CA LEU A 43 5.75 19.60 -0.85
C LEU A 43 5.49 19.92 -2.33
N SER A 44 6.38 19.43 -3.19
CA SER A 44 6.14 19.39 -4.64
C SER A 44 4.89 18.56 -4.97
N ASP A 45 4.26 18.79 -6.12
CA ASP A 45 3.08 18.02 -6.52
C ASP A 45 3.38 16.52 -6.67
N GLU A 46 4.61 16.19 -7.09
CA GLU A 46 5.09 14.80 -7.18
C GLU A 46 5.25 14.16 -5.79
N ASP A 47 5.78 14.90 -4.80
CA ASP A 47 5.89 14.42 -3.43
C ASP A 47 4.51 14.30 -2.77
N LYS A 48 3.59 15.25 -3.01
CA LYS A 48 2.19 15.14 -2.57
C LYS A 48 1.53 13.88 -3.13
N LEU A 49 1.73 13.59 -4.40
CA LEU A 49 1.23 12.37 -5.04
C LEU A 49 1.86 11.12 -4.40
N THR A 50 3.16 11.14 -4.16
CA THR A 50 3.88 10.04 -3.49
C THR A 50 3.32 9.77 -2.09
N VAL A 51 3.06 10.83 -1.32
CA VAL A 51 2.46 10.71 0.03
C VAL A 51 1.04 10.16 -0.06
N SER A 52 0.22 10.66 -0.98
CA SER A 52 -1.14 10.16 -1.24
C SER A 52 -1.15 8.66 -1.53
N ARG A 53 -0.31 8.18 -2.46
CA ARG A 53 -0.17 6.76 -2.77
C ARG A 53 0.39 5.95 -1.59
N ALA A 54 1.36 6.48 -0.85
CA ALA A 54 1.92 5.81 0.32
C ALA A 54 0.87 5.59 1.42
N ARG A 55 0.02 6.58 1.70
CA ARG A 55 -1.07 6.45 2.67
C ARG A 55 -2.08 5.38 2.22
N LYS A 56 -2.45 5.36 0.94
CA LYS A 56 -3.31 4.31 0.35
C LYS A 56 -2.69 2.93 0.51
N ILE A 57 -1.40 2.77 0.21
CA ILE A 57 -0.64 1.52 0.41
C ILE A 57 -0.66 1.09 1.88
N GLN A 58 -0.38 2.01 2.82
CA GLN A 58 -0.40 1.70 4.25
C GLN A 58 -1.77 1.22 4.73
N LYS A 59 -2.85 1.85 4.26
CA LYS A 59 -4.21 1.41 4.53
C LYS A 59 -4.49 0.05 3.88
N PHE A 60 -4.09 -0.17 2.64
CA PHE A 60 -4.33 -1.41 1.91
C PHE A 60 -3.51 -2.62 2.43
N LEU A 61 -2.47 -2.38 3.22
CA LEU A 61 -1.78 -3.44 3.96
C LEU A 61 -2.59 -3.96 5.15
N SER A 62 -3.68 -3.29 5.54
CA SER A 62 -4.61 -3.79 6.56
C SER A 62 -5.61 -4.77 5.96
N GLN A 63 -6.03 -5.76 6.74
CA GLN A 63 -6.96 -6.80 6.31
C GLN A 63 -7.76 -7.30 7.52
N PRO A 64 -9.08 -7.53 7.39
CA PRO A 64 -9.85 -8.18 8.44
C PRO A 64 -9.44 -9.66 8.56
N PHE A 65 -9.10 -10.08 9.78
CA PHE A 65 -8.70 -11.45 10.06
C PHE A 65 -9.87 -12.28 10.59
N HIS A 66 -10.02 -13.51 10.09
CA HIS A 66 -11.05 -14.46 10.54
C HIS A 66 -11.02 -14.69 12.06
N VAL A 67 -9.81 -14.73 12.66
CA VAL A 67 -9.64 -14.91 14.11
C VAL A 67 -10.04 -13.67 14.92
N ALA A 68 -10.16 -12.51 14.28
CA ALA A 68 -10.51 -11.25 14.91
C ALA A 68 -11.99 -10.89 14.77
N GLU A 69 -12.77 -11.65 14.00
CA GLU A 69 -14.19 -11.37 13.71
C GLU A 69 -15.03 -11.17 14.97
N THR A 70 -14.77 -11.98 16.01
CA THR A 70 -15.48 -11.93 17.30
C THR A 70 -15.24 -10.63 18.07
N PHE A 71 -14.15 -9.93 17.80
CA PHE A 71 -13.77 -8.69 18.48
C PHE A 71 -14.09 -7.45 17.63
N THR A 72 -13.95 -7.54 16.32
CA THR A 72 -14.10 -6.39 15.40
C THR A 72 -15.51 -6.29 14.81
N GLY A 73 -16.28 -7.39 14.80
CA GLY A 73 -17.55 -7.48 14.08
C GLY A 73 -17.41 -7.46 12.55
N GLN A 74 -16.19 -7.41 12.02
CA GLN A 74 -15.91 -7.41 10.58
C GLN A 74 -15.53 -8.82 10.15
N LYS A 75 -16.21 -9.32 9.11
CA LYS A 75 -15.90 -10.63 8.53
C LYS A 75 -14.48 -10.65 7.97
N GLY A 76 -13.72 -11.67 8.32
CA GLY A 76 -12.39 -11.94 7.82
C GLY A 76 -12.43 -12.23 6.32
N GLU A 77 -11.33 -11.86 5.66
CA GLU A 77 -11.18 -12.07 4.23
C GLU A 77 -9.89 -12.85 3.96
N TYR A 78 -9.91 -13.72 2.96
CA TYR A 78 -8.71 -14.39 2.45
C TYR A 78 -8.41 -13.85 1.05
N VAL A 79 -7.19 -13.35 0.87
CA VAL A 79 -6.76 -12.66 -0.35
C VAL A 79 -5.76 -13.55 -1.08
N LYS A 80 -6.01 -13.83 -2.36
CA LYS A 80 -5.08 -14.63 -3.16
C LYS A 80 -3.86 -13.82 -3.52
N LEU A 81 -2.73 -14.51 -3.70
CA LEU A 81 -1.46 -13.87 -4.08
C LEU A 81 -1.58 -13.00 -5.35
N ASP A 82 -2.25 -13.48 -6.39
CA ASP A 82 -2.43 -12.74 -7.64
C ASP A 82 -3.27 -11.47 -7.44
N ASP A 83 -4.26 -11.51 -6.56
CA ASP A 83 -5.09 -10.37 -6.20
C ASP A 83 -4.28 -9.33 -5.42
N THR A 84 -3.45 -9.77 -4.47
CA THR A 84 -2.53 -8.90 -3.73
C THR A 84 -1.56 -8.19 -4.67
N ILE A 85 -0.88 -8.95 -5.55
CA ILE A 85 0.08 -8.38 -6.50
C ILE A 85 -0.62 -7.39 -7.43
N ARG A 86 -1.79 -7.75 -7.96
CA ARG A 86 -2.58 -6.87 -8.81
C ARG A 86 -2.94 -5.58 -8.08
N GLY A 87 -3.54 -5.68 -6.90
CA GLY A 87 -4.00 -4.52 -6.14
C GLY A 87 -2.88 -3.52 -5.85
N PHE A 88 -1.74 -3.99 -5.32
CA PHE A 88 -0.60 -3.09 -5.08
C PHE A 88 -0.01 -2.54 -6.38
N SER A 89 0.04 -3.32 -7.46
CA SER A 89 0.53 -2.80 -8.75
C SER A 89 -0.36 -1.68 -9.29
N GLU A 90 -1.68 -1.78 -9.16
CA GLU A 90 -2.59 -0.73 -9.63
C GLU A 90 -2.48 0.57 -8.82
N ILE A 91 -2.24 0.47 -7.51
CA ILE A 91 -1.96 1.66 -6.67
C ILE A 91 -0.65 2.32 -7.11
N LEU A 92 0.41 1.54 -7.37
CA LEU A 92 1.69 2.07 -7.85
C LEU A 92 1.58 2.74 -9.22
N GLU A 93 0.75 2.18 -10.11
CA GLU A 93 0.46 2.70 -11.45
C GLU A 93 -0.45 3.95 -11.44
N GLY A 94 -1.04 4.31 -10.30
CA GLY A 94 -1.90 5.49 -10.16
C GLY A 94 -3.35 5.28 -10.60
N LYS A 95 -3.79 4.05 -10.83
CA LYS A 95 -5.15 3.73 -11.28
C LYS A 95 -6.25 4.05 -10.28
N HIS A 96 -5.87 4.35 -9.04
CA HIS A 96 -6.78 4.67 -7.94
C HIS A 96 -6.41 6.00 -7.26
N ASP A 97 -5.74 6.91 -7.96
CA ASP A 97 -5.31 8.21 -7.42
C ASP A 97 -6.49 9.12 -7.06
N ASP A 98 -7.61 8.98 -7.75
CA ASP A 98 -8.89 9.68 -7.54
C ASP A 98 -9.66 9.22 -6.29
N LYS A 99 -9.38 8.01 -5.80
CA LYS A 99 -10.07 7.42 -4.62
C LYS A 99 -9.54 7.98 -3.31
N ASN A 100 -10.39 8.00 -2.28
CA ASN A 100 -10.00 8.41 -0.93
C ASN A 100 -9.17 7.31 -0.23
N GLU A 101 -8.18 7.68 0.59
CA GLU A 101 -7.37 6.72 1.37
C GLU A 101 -8.21 5.84 2.32
N GLY A 102 -9.34 6.35 2.81
CA GLY A 102 -10.26 5.60 3.66
C GLY A 102 -10.87 4.38 2.97
N GLU A 103 -10.98 4.41 1.64
CA GLU A 103 -11.51 3.30 0.84
C GLU A 103 -10.56 2.10 0.77
N PHE A 104 -9.33 2.23 1.25
CA PHE A 104 -8.32 1.16 1.27
C PHE A 104 -8.19 0.51 2.65
N TYR A 105 -8.90 1.01 3.66
CA TYR A 105 -8.79 0.51 5.03
C TYR A 105 -9.64 -0.74 5.25
N MET A 106 -9.07 -1.76 5.90
CA MET A 106 -9.70 -3.03 6.26
C MET A 106 -10.42 -3.70 5.08
N LYS A 107 -9.77 -3.71 3.91
CA LYS A 107 -10.19 -4.47 2.73
C LYS A 107 -9.25 -5.64 2.50
N GLY A 108 -9.77 -6.81 2.13
CA GLY A 108 -8.91 -7.87 1.62
C GLY A 108 -8.53 -7.65 0.16
N ASN A 109 -9.44 -7.21 -0.70
CA ASN A 109 -9.14 -6.96 -2.12
C ASN A 109 -9.56 -5.57 -2.59
N LEU A 110 -8.97 -5.13 -3.71
CA LEU A 110 -9.32 -3.90 -4.43
C LEU A 110 -10.57 -4.05 -5.32
N VAL A 111 -11.11 -5.28 -5.42
CA VAL A 111 -12.33 -5.67 -6.15
C VAL A 111 -13.35 -6.23 -5.18
#